data_AF-A0A954PBT7-F1
#
_entry.id   AF-A0A954PBT7-F1
#
_cell.length_a   1.000
_cell.length_b   1.000
_cell.length_c   1.000
_cell.angle_alpha   90.00
_cell.angle_beta   90.00
_cell.angle_gamma   90.00
#
_symmetry.space_group_name_H-M   'P 1'
#
loop_
_entity.id
_entity.type
_entity.pdbx_description
1 polymer ?
#
loop_
_entity_poly.entity_id
_entity_poly.type
_entity_poly.pdbx_seq_one_letter_code
_entity_poly.pdbx_strand_id
1 'polypeptide(L)'
;MFKAVGKYFRAVWYLVTFRVDKASETLRMNPGVISANYDRVIEEKRNRLNQYKDAVSAMIAQEESKKEKLRQVTEEIQKLEQLRSGAAAKAKKLIDKYNGDAVAVKGDPDYLKCQSAFKDFSSTLAEKQQRAAEIDEDLKQLVANVSGHKTQIQSLMRELDKLKEEKHDAVADVLSATEEKQIADMMTGLSNDRTSEELRELREMRQKASAGARISRELAGMDTKRAEAEFLEYAQSSEADDEFDALIGLSNKEAAEPAQQDTQIPEA
;
A
#
# COMPACT_ATOMS: atom_id res chain seq x y z
N MET A 1 34.80 17.64 -13.18
CA MET A 1 34.53 16.97 -11.88
C MET A 1 33.08 17.09 -11.39
N PHE A 2 32.26 18.08 -11.80
CA PHE A 2 30.88 18.23 -11.31
C PHE A 2 29.82 17.25 -11.86
N LYS A 3 30.06 16.59 -13.00
CA LYS A 3 29.16 15.52 -13.52
C LYS A 3 29.30 14.18 -12.78
N ALA A 4 30.40 13.95 -12.06
CA ALA A 4 30.61 12.71 -11.31
C ALA A 4 29.88 12.76 -9.97
N VAL A 5 29.95 13.88 -9.24
CA VAL A 5 29.27 14.08 -7.95
C VAL A 5 27.74 13.99 -8.06
N GLY A 6 27.15 14.51 -9.14
CA GLY A 6 25.70 14.37 -9.40
C GLY A 6 25.26 12.92 -9.70
N LYS A 7 26.14 12.07 -10.24
CA LYS A 7 25.84 10.64 -10.45
C LYS A 7 25.84 9.86 -9.13
N TYR A 8 26.76 10.17 -8.20
CA TYR A 8 26.77 9.55 -6.87
C TYR A 8 25.55 9.95 -6.04
N PHE A 9 25.15 11.23 -6.05
CA PHE A 9 23.95 11.67 -5.33
C PHE A 9 22.66 11.03 -5.87
N ARG A 10 22.55 10.92 -7.21
CA ARG A 10 21.44 10.21 -7.86
C ARG A 10 21.44 8.73 -7.54
N ALA A 11 22.61 8.09 -7.50
CA ALA A 11 22.74 6.68 -7.12
C ALA A 11 22.36 6.45 -5.64
N VAL A 12 22.76 7.33 -4.72
CA VAL A 12 22.36 7.27 -3.30
C VAL A 12 20.85 7.47 -3.14
N TRP A 13 20.24 8.40 -3.89
CA TRP A 13 18.78 8.59 -3.89
C TRP A 13 18.03 7.36 -4.40
N TYR A 14 18.53 6.72 -5.47
CA TYR A 14 17.98 5.45 -5.95
C TYR A 14 18.19 4.29 -4.97
N LEU A 15 19.30 4.27 -4.22
CA LEU A 15 19.55 3.25 -3.21
C LEU A 15 18.59 3.38 -2.02
N VAL A 16 18.29 4.62 -1.61
CA VAL A 16 17.31 4.90 -0.56
C VAL A 16 15.90 4.52 -1.02
N THR A 17 15.46 4.99 -2.20
CA THR A 17 14.13 4.63 -2.74
C THR A 17 14.00 3.12 -2.96
N PHE A 18 14.99 2.46 -3.56
CA PHE A 18 14.98 1.01 -3.77
C PHE A 18 14.99 0.20 -2.47
N ARG A 19 15.71 0.64 -1.42
CA ARG A 19 15.67 -0.02 -0.10
C ARG A 19 14.36 0.21 0.64
N VAL A 20 13.78 1.41 0.52
CA VAL A 20 12.46 1.71 1.09
C VAL A 20 11.38 0.88 0.39
N ASP A 21 11.44 0.75 -0.93
CA ASP A 21 10.51 -0.07 -1.71
C ASP A 21 10.63 -1.55 -1.35
N LYS A 22 11.86 -2.10 -1.27
CA LYS A 22 12.07 -3.50 -0.85
C LYS A 22 11.62 -3.77 0.58
N ALA A 23 11.93 -2.87 1.53
CA ALA A 23 11.47 -3.00 2.91
C ALA A 23 9.95 -2.87 3.01
N SER A 24 9.32 -2.02 2.19
CA SER A 24 7.87 -1.91 2.10
C SER A 24 7.25 -3.21 1.58
N GLU A 25 7.85 -3.85 0.57
CA GLU A 25 7.41 -5.14 0.05
C GLU A 25 7.47 -6.23 1.12
N THR A 26 8.59 -6.40 1.82
CA THR A 26 8.70 -7.40 2.90
C THR A 26 7.78 -7.11 4.08
N LEU A 27 7.54 -5.83 4.41
CA LEU A 27 6.56 -5.45 5.43
C LEU A 27 5.13 -5.76 5.00
N ARG A 28 4.78 -5.54 3.71
CA ARG A 28 3.46 -5.85 3.16
C ARG A 28 3.20 -7.35 3.04
N MET A 29 4.25 -8.16 2.91
CA MET A 29 4.19 -9.63 2.91
C MET A 29 4.27 -10.23 4.32
N ASN A 30 4.26 -9.41 5.38
CA ASN A 30 4.22 -9.93 6.74
C ASN A 30 2.80 -10.45 7.06
N PRO A 31 2.63 -11.70 7.56
CA PRO A 31 1.33 -12.25 7.91
C PRO A 31 0.50 -11.35 8.84
N GLY A 32 1.15 -10.69 9.81
CA GLY A 32 0.51 -9.76 10.73
C GLY A 32 0.00 -8.49 10.04
N VAL A 33 0.75 -7.94 9.08
CA VAL A 33 0.34 -6.75 8.31
C VAL A 33 -0.79 -7.09 7.35
N ILE A 34 -0.75 -8.26 6.70
CA ILE A 34 -1.83 -8.75 5.85
C ILE A 34 -3.11 -8.94 6.67
N SER A 35 -3.01 -9.63 7.81
CA SER A 35 -4.12 -9.82 8.75
C SER A 35 -4.73 -8.48 9.17
N ALA A 36 -3.91 -7.51 9.58
CA ALA A 36 -4.36 -6.18 9.99
C ALA A 36 -5.02 -5.40 8.84
N ASN A 37 -4.51 -5.52 7.61
CA ASN A 37 -5.12 -4.90 6.43
C ASN A 37 -6.51 -5.51 6.15
N TYR A 38 -6.64 -6.83 6.18
CA TYR A 38 -7.94 -7.49 6.07
C TYR A 38 -8.89 -7.07 7.18
N ASP A 39 -8.44 -7.03 8.45
CA ASP A 39 -9.26 -6.58 9.58
C ASP A 39 -9.79 -5.17 9.35
N ARG A 40 -8.93 -4.25 8.92
CA ARG A 40 -9.32 -2.88 8.58
C ARG A 40 -10.37 -2.84 7.48
N VAL A 41 -10.19 -3.61 6.39
CA VAL A 41 -11.16 -3.64 5.28
C VAL A 41 -12.48 -4.27 5.72
N ILE A 42 -12.45 -5.34 6.51
CA ILE A 42 -13.64 -6.00 7.06
C ILE A 42 -14.40 -5.04 7.97
N GLU A 43 -13.70 -4.33 8.86
CA GLU A 43 -14.31 -3.35 9.75
C GLU A 43 -14.95 -2.19 8.97
N GLU A 44 -14.25 -1.65 7.98
CA GLU A 44 -14.77 -0.57 7.14
C GLU A 44 -16.01 -1.02 6.36
N LYS A 45 -15.98 -2.22 5.76
CA LYS A 45 -17.15 -2.80 5.08
C LYS A 45 -18.30 -3.06 6.05
N ARG A 46 -18.02 -3.53 7.26
CA ARG A 46 -19.03 -3.73 8.32
C ARG A 46 -19.70 -2.42 8.71
N ASN A 47 -18.92 -1.36 8.89
CA ASN A 47 -19.42 -0.04 9.26
C ASN A 47 -20.29 0.55 8.14
N ARG A 48 -19.85 0.47 6.89
CA ARG A 48 -20.65 0.87 5.72
C ARG A 48 -21.95 0.07 5.62
N LEU A 49 -21.89 -1.24 5.86
CA LEU A 49 -23.06 -2.12 5.85
C LEU A 49 -24.07 -1.75 6.95
N ASN A 50 -23.60 -1.38 8.14
CA ASN A 50 -24.46 -0.90 9.21
C ASN A 50 -25.12 0.44 8.86
N GLN A 51 -24.34 1.42 8.38
CA GLN A 51 -24.90 2.69 7.90
C GLN A 51 -25.95 2.48 6.82
N TYR A 52 -25.72 1.51 5.93
CA TYR A 52 -26.66 1.18 4.89
C TYR A 52 -27.94 0.51 5.43
N LYS A 53 -27.81 -0.39 6.41
CA LYS A 53 -28.97 -0.95 7.14
C LYS A 53 -29.79 0.13 7.83
N ASP A 54 -29.13 1.12 8.43
CA ASP A 54 -29.81 2.23 9.10
C ASP A 54 -30.62 3.07 8.10
N ALA A 55 -30.03 3.37 6.94
CA ALA A 55 -30.73 4.07 5.86
C ALA A 55 -31.94 3.28 5.35
N VAL A 56 -31.80 1.98 5.12
CA VAL A 56 -32.93 1.10 4.72
C VAL A 56 -33.99 1.01 5.80
N SER A 57 -33.61 1.03 7.08
CA SER A 57 -34.55 1.03 8.20
C SER A 57 -35.38 2.32 8.25
N ALA A 58 -34.77 3.46 7.96
CA ALA A 58 -35.50 4.73 7.81
C ALA A 58 -36.49 4.68 6.63
N MET A 59 -36.12 4.04 5.50
CA MET A 59 -37.04 3.84 4.38
C MET A 59 -38.21 2.92 4.74
N ILE A 60 -37.98 1.87 5.52
CA ILE A 60 -39.04 0.99 6.03
C ILE A 60 -39.99 1.76 6.95
N ALA A 61 -39.46 2.60 7.85
CA ALA A 61 -40.31 3.45 8.68
C ALA A 61 -41.15 4.43 7.85
N GLN A 62 -40.59 4.97 6.76
CA GLN A 62 -41.33 5.80 5.81
C GLN A 62 -42.43 5.01 5.09
N GLU A 63 -42.16 3.76 4.72
CA GLU A 63 -43.14 2.84 4.11
C GLU A 63 -44.31 2.60 5.05
N GLU A 64 -44.04 2.28 6.32
CA GLU A 64 -45.07 2.08 7.35
C GLU A 64 -45.89 3.35 7.58
N SER A 65 -45.25 4.51 7.66
CA SER A 65 -45.94 5.80 7.79
C SER A 65 -46.87 6.08 6.60
N LYS A 66 -46.43 5.77 5.37
CA LYS A 66 -47.27 5.93 4.17
C LYS A 66 -48.42 4.93 4.12
N LYS A 67 -48.21 3.67 4.53
CA LYS A 67 -49.29 2.67 4.66
C LYS A 67 -50.36 3.14 5.63
N GLU A 68 -49.97 3.68 6.78
CA GLU A 68 -50.92 4.19 7.77
C GLU A 68 -51.70 5.40 7.23
N LYS A 69 -51.03 6.33 6.55
CA LYS A 69 -51.70 7.45 5.88
C LYS A 69 -52.69 6.98 4.80
N LEU A 70 -52.30 5.99 4.00
CA LEU A 70 -53.18 5.40 2.98
C LEU A 70 -54.42 4.78 3.63
N ARG A 71 -54.25 4.06 4.75
CA ARG A 71 -55.36 3.50 5.52
C ARG A 71 -56.31 4.59 6.02
N GLN A 72 -55.78 5.65 6.63
CA GLN A 72 -56.58 6.78 7.10
C GLN A 72 -57.35 7.47 5.97
N VAL A 73 -56.70 7.76 4.84
CA VAL A 73 -57.37 8.37 3.68
C VAL A 73 -58.43 7.42 3.11
N THR A 74 -58.19 6.12 3.09
CA THR A 74 -59.16 5.12 2.62
C THR A 74 -60.39 5.07 3.52
N GLU A 75 -60.22 5.14 4.84
CA GLU A 75 -61.35 5.26 5.78
C GLU A 75 -62.15 6.55 5.59
N GLU A 76 -61.46 7.67 5.32
CA GLU A 76 -62.13 8.95 4.99
C GLU A 76 -62.92 8.87 3.68
N ILE A 77 -62.37 8.21 2.66
CA ILE A 77 -63.08 7.96 1.39
C ILE A 77 -64.36 7.16 1.64
N GLN A 78 -64.29 6.09 2.42
CA GLN A 78 -65.48 5.28 2.76
C GLN A 78 -66.54 6.10 3.51
N LYS A 79 -66.12 6.95 4.46
CA LYS A 79 -67.04 7.87 5.16
C LYS A 79 -67.68 8.86 4.19
N LEU A 80 -66.92 9.44 3.27
CA LEU A 80 -67.43 10.38 2.27
C LEU A 80 -68.40 9.70 1.29
N GLU A 81 -68.14 8.45 0.89
CA GLU A 81 -69.06 7.65 0.07
C GLU A 81 -70.39 7.39 0.77
N GLN A 82 -70.36 7.08 2.07
CA GLN A 82 -71.56 6.93 2.89
C GLN A 82 -72.33 8.24 3.04
N LEU A 83 -71.64 9.36 3.28
CA LEU A 83 -72.27 10.68 3.38
C LEU A 83 -72.90 11.13 2.05
N ARG A 84 -72.19 10.91 0.94
CA ARG A 84 -72.67 11.19 -0.42
C ARG A 84 -73.90 10.35 -0.76
N SER A 85 -73.87 9.05 -0.49
CA SER A 85 -75.03 8.17 -0.71
C SER A 85 -76.20 8.50 0.20
N GLY A 86 -75.96 8.89 1.46
CA GLY A 86 -76.97 9.38 2.39
C GLY A 86 -77.64 10.67 1.91
N ALA A 87 -76.87 11.64 1.41
CA ALA A 87 -77.40 12.87 0.82
C ALA A 87 -78.27 12.58 -0.41
N ALA A 88 -77.83 11.67 -1.28
CA ALA A 88 -78.61 11.23 -2.44
C ALA A 88 -79.91 10.51 -2.04
N ALA A 89 -79.86 9.65 -1.03
CA ALA A 89 -81.04 8.94 -0.53
C ALA A 89 -82.06 9.90 0.11
N LYS A 90 -81.60 10.91 0.86
CA LYS A 90 -82.47 11.96 1.42
C LYS A 90 -83.12 12.80 0.32
N ALA A 91 -82.37 13.15 -0.72
CA ALA A 91 -82.91 13.83 -1.90
C ALA A 91 -83.97 12.99 -2.63
N LYS A 92 -83.76 11.67 -2.77
CA LYS A 92 -84.78 10.75 -3.33
C LYS A 92 -86.08 10.72 -2.52
N LYS A 93 -85.99 10.64 -1.20
CA LYS A 93 -87.18 10.70 -0.32
C LYS A 93 -87.95 12.02 -0.46
N LEU A 94 -87.26 13.13 -0.74
CA LEU A 94 -87.91 14.42 -1.04
C LEU A 94 -88.63 14.37 -2.39
N ILE A 95 -88.01 13.80 -3.42
CA ILE A 95 -88.65 13.60 -4.74
C ILE A 95 -89.93 12.78 -4.61
N ASP A 96 -89.91 11.71 -3.81
CA ASP A 96 -91.07 10.84 -3.58
C ASP A 96 -92.21 11.58 -2.87
N LYS A 97 -91.91 12.48 -1.92
CA LYS A 97 -92.91 13.30 -1.21
C LYS A 97 -93.67 14.26 -2.12
N TYR A 98 -93.03 14.77 -3.16
CA TYR A 98 -93.63 15.67 -4.15
C TYR A 98 -94.15 14.91 -5.39
N ASN A 99 -94.31 13.58 -5.32
CA ASN A 99 -94.78 12.74 -6.44
C ASN A 99 -93.99 12.96 -7.74
N GLY A 100 -92.70 13.29 -7.65
CA GLY A 100 -91.85 13.50 -8.83
C GLY A 100 -92.01 14.86 -9.52
N ASP A 101 -92.75 15.82 -8.95
CA ASP A 101 -92.82 17.18 -9.51
C ASP A 101 -91.48 17.91 -9.38
N ALA A 102 -90.75 17.98 -10.49
CA ALA A 102 -89.39 18.50 -10.55
C ALA A 102 -89.29 20.00 -10.22
N VAL A 103 -90.37 20.78 -10.40
CA VAL A 103 -90.36 22.23 -10.11
C VAL A 103 -90.49 22.45 -8.61
N ALA A 104 -91.43 21.76 -7.96
CA ALA A 104 -91.65 21.84 -6.52
C ALA A 104 -90.43 21.33 -5.73
N VAL A 105 -89.83 20.20 -6.14
CA VAL A 105 -88.66 19.62 -5.47
C VAL A 105 -87.44 20.52 -5.55
N LYS A 106 -87.18 21.15 -6.71
CA LYS A 106 -86.01 22.03 -6.87
C LYS A 106 -86.14 23.35 -6.11
N GLY A 107 -87.37 23.78 -5.79
CA GLY A 107 -87.64 24.92 -4.94
C GLY A 107 -87.56 24.65 -3.44
N ASP A 108 -87.53 23.37 -3.04
CA ASP A 108 -87.48 22.97 -1.63
C ASP A 108 -86.09 23.28 -1.01
N PRO A 109 -86.02 24.06 0.09
CA PRO A 109 -84.76 24.37 0.77
C PRO A 109 -83.97 23.14 1.22
N ASP A 110 -84.63 22.05 1.60
CA ASP A 110 -83.96 20.82 2.03
C ASP A 110 -83.41 20.01 0.85
N TYR A 111 -84.03 20.09 -0.33
CA TYR A 111 -83.46 19.51 -1.55
C TYR A 111 -82.18 20.27 -1.97
N LEU A 112 -82.21 21.61 -1.92
CA LEU A 112 -81.04 22.43 -2.23
C LEU A 112 -79.86 22.14 -1.29
N LYS A 113 -80.11 21.95 0.02
CA LYS A 113 -79.08 21.52 0.98
C LYS A 113 -78.52 20.14 0.65
N CYS A 114 -79.36 19.19 0.26
CA CYS A 114 -78.90 17.85 -0.13
C CYS A 114 -78.07 17.90 -1.42
N GLN A 115 -78.45 18.77 -2.36
CA GLN A 115 -77.72 18.98 -3.61
C GLN A 115 -76.35 19.62 -3.37
N SER A 116 -76.26 20.66 -2.53
CA SER A 116 -74.99 21.29 -2.18
C SER A 116 -74.07 20.31 -1.45
N ALA A 117 -74.58 19.64 -0.42
CA ALA A 117 -73.82 18.63 0.33
C ALA A 117 -73.33 17.50 -0.57
N PHE A 118 -74.15 17.02 -1.51
CA PHE A 118 -73.73 16.00 -2.48
C PHE A 118 -72.59 16.48 -3.37
N LYS A 119 -72.63 17.73 -3.85
CA LYS A 119 -71.55 18.32 -4.66
C LYS A 119 -70.27 18.45 -3.83
N ASP A 120 -70.36 18.96 -2.62
CA ASP A 120 -69.22 19.17 -1.72
C ASP A 120 -68.55 17.85 -1.33
N PHE A 121 -69.34 16.82 -1.00
CA PHE A 121 -68.81 15.48 -0.74
C PHE A 121 -68.22 14.84 -1.99
N SER A 122 -68.79 15.08 -3.17
CA SER A 122 -68.27 14.51 -4.42
C SER A 122 -66.93 15.12 -4.82
N SER A 123 -66.75 16.43 -4.68
CA SER A 123 -65.46 17.09 -4.94
C SER A 123 -64.41 16.63 -3.94
N THR A 124 -64.73 16.63 -2.65
CA THR A 124 -63.81 16.18 -1.58
C THR A 124 -63.42 14.71 -1.76
N LEU A 125 -64.37 13.86 -2.15
CA LEU A 125 -64.12 12.44 -2.43
C LEU A 125 -63.16 12.27 -3.62
N ALA A 126 -63.35 13.02 -4.71
CA ALA A 126 -62.45 12.96 -5.86
C ALA A 126 -61.02 13.37 -5.49
N GLU A 127 -60.86 14.44 -4.72
CA GLU A 127 -59.54 14.89 -4.22
C GLU A 127 -58.88 13.82 -3.33
N LYS A 128 -59.64 13.19 -2.44
CA LYS A 128 -59.12 12.14 -1.54
C LYS A 128 -58.75 10.87 -2.29
N GLN A 129 -59.56 10.46 -3.28
CA GLN A 129 -59.26 9.33 -4.14
C GLN A 129 -57.99 9.56 -4.95
N GLN A 130 -57.79 10.77 -5.48
CA GLN A 130 -56.55 11.13 -6.17
C GLN A 130 -55.36 11.07 -5.22
N ARG A 131 -55.46 11.65 -4.01
CA ARG A 131 -54.40 11.58 -3.01
C ARG A 131 -54.09 10.14 -2.59
N ALA A 132 -55.10 9.28 -2.45
CA ALA A 132 -54.89 7.86 -2.15
C ALA A 132 -54.12 7.16 -3.28
N ALA A 133 -54.45 7.44 -4.55
CA ALA A 133 -53.74 6.90 -5.69
C ALA A 133 -52.28 7.37 -5.76
N GLU A 134 -52.01 8.65 -5.48
CA GLU A 134 -50.65 9.20 -5.39
C GLU A 134 -49.84 8.51 -4.28
N ILE A 135 -50.43 8.33 -3.08
CA ILE A 135 -49.76 7.63 -1.96
C ILE A 135 -49.52 6.16 -2.30
N ASP A 136 -50.46 5.49 -2.97
CA ASP A 136 -50.33 4.08 -3.36
C ASP A 136 -49.21 3.87 -4.39
N GLU A 137 -49.09 4.77 -5.37
CA GLU A 137 -48.00 4.71 -6.36
C GLU A 137 -46.63 4.97 -5.71
N ASP A 138 -46.54 6.00 -4.86
CA ASP A 138 -45.36 6.26 -4.05
C ASP A 138 -44.98 5.05 -3.19
N LEU A 139 -45.96 4.37 -2.61
CA LEU A 139 -45.75 3.21 -1.75
C LEU A 139 -45.19 2.04 -2.57
N LYS A 140 -45.72 1.77 -3.77
CA LYS A 140 -45.20 0.72 -4.66
C LYS A 140 -43.73 0.94 -5.00
N GLN A 141 -43.37 2.17 -5.35
CA GLN A 141 -41.98 2.54 -5.65
C GLN A 141 -41.09 2.34 -4.42
N LEU A 142 -41.55 2.79 -3.25
CA LEU A 142 -40.79 2.65 -2.01
C LEU A 142 -40.59 1.18 -1.61
N VAL A 143 -41.63 0.35 -1.70
CA VAL A 143 -41.56 -1.10 -1.44
C VAL A 143 -40.57 -1.78 -2.39
N ALA A 144 -40.63 -1.44 -3.69
CA ALA A 144 -39.70 -1.98 -4.67
C ALA A 144 -38.24 -1.60 -4.33
N ASN A 145 -37.99 -0.33 -3.99
CA ASN A 145 -36.66 0.14 -3.61
C ASN A 145 -36.14 -0.54 -2.34
N VAL A 146 -36.97 -0.63 -1.29
CA VAL A 146 -36.65 -1.33 -0.04
C VAL A 146 -36.33 -2.80 -0.30
N SER A 147 -37.09 -3.46 -1.18
CA SER A 147 -36.84 -4.87 -1.54
C SER A 147 -35.49 -5.05 -2.24
N GLY A 148 -35.14 -4.17 -3.18
CA GLY A 148 -33.85 -4.20 -3.88
C GLY A 148 -32.68 -3.96 -2.93
N HIS A 149 -32.80 -3.00 -2.02
CA HIS A 149 -31.77 -2.73 -1.02
C HIS A 149 -31.59 -3.87 -0.01
N LYS A 150 -32.67 -4.57 0.39
CA LYS A 150 -32.58 -5.80 1.20
C LYS A 150 -31.74 -6.87 0.52
N THR A 151 -31.95 -7.10 -0.79
CA THR A 151 -31.14 -8.05 -1.57
C THR A 151 -29.68 -7.62 -1.64
N GLN A 152 -29.40 -6.32 -1.82
CA GLN A 152 -28.04 -5.79 -1.81
C GLN A 152 -27.36 -5.96 -0.45
N ILE A 153 -28.06 -5.71 0.66
CA ILE A 153 -27.55 -5.97 2.01
C ILE A 153 -27.18 -7.44 2.17
N GLN A 154 -28.01 -8.37 1.68
CA GLN A 154 -27.68 -9.79 1.73
C GLN A 154 -26.42 -10.13 0.93
N SER A 155 -26.24 -9.53 -0.25
CA SER A 155 -25.01 -9.69 -1.04
C SER A 155 -23.78 -9.19 -0.27
N LEU A 156 -23.86 -7.97 0.28
CA LEU A 156 -22.76 -7.37 1.03
C LEU A 156 -22.42 -8.17 2.30
N MET A 157 -23.41 -8.78 2.96
CA MET A 157 -23.16 -9.68 4.09
C MET A 157 -22.38 -10.92 3.66
N ARG A 158 -22.76 -11.56 2.54
CA ARG A 158 -22.04 -12.72 2.00
C ARG A 158 -20.62 -12.37 1.57
N GLU A 159 -20.43 -11.22 0.91
CA GLU A 159 -19.10 -10.72 0.56
C GLU A 159 -18.22 -10.47 1.79
N LEU A 160 -18.81 -9.94 2.86
CA LEU A 160 -18.10 -9.70 4.12
C LEU A 160 -17.67 -11.02 4.77
N ASP A 161 -18.50 -12.05 4.74
CA ASP A 161 -18.15 -13.36 5.27
C ASP A 161 -17.08 -14.05 4.41
N LYS A 162 -17.18 -13.97 3.07
CA LYS A 162 -16.14 -14.42 2.15
C LYS A 162 -14.80 -13.73 2.40
N LEU A 163 -14.81 -12.42 2.70
CA LEU A 163 -13.59 -11.67 3.00
C LEU A 163 -12.93 -12.12 4.31
N LYS A 164 -13.71 -12.57 5.31
CA LYS A 164 -13.16 -13.17 6.53
C LYS A 164 -12.50 -14.51 6.25
N GLU A 165 -13.10 -15.34 5.40
CA GLU A 165 -12.51 -16.61 4.96
C GLU A 165 -11.21 -16.36 4.18
N GLU A 166 -11.24 -15.47 3.18
CA GLU A 166 -10.08 -15.06 2.38
C GLU A 166 -8.93 -14.52 3.24
N LYS A 167 -9.23 -13.82 4.34
CA LYS A 167 -8.23 -13.39 5.32
C LYS A 167 -7.47 -14.59 5.90
N HIS A 168 -8.19 -15.62 6.35
CA HIS A 168 -7.58 -16.79 6.99
C HIS A 168 -6.69 -17.54 6.01
N ASP A 169 -7.18 -17.76 4.79
CA ASP A 169 -6.44 -18.43 3.72
C ASP A 169 -5.19 -17.62 3.33
N ALA A 170 -5.33 -16.32 3.08
CA ALA A 170 -4.20 -15.47 2.70
C ALA A 170 -3.13 -15.37 3.79
N VAL A 171 -3.52 -15.34 5.07
CA VAL A 171 -2.57 -15.35 6.18
C VAL A 171 -1.84 -16.70 6.28
N ALA A 172 -2.55 -17.81 6.07
CA ALA A 172 -1.95 -19.15 6.07
C ALA A 172 -0.97 -19.32 4.90
N ASP A 173 -1.36 -18.95 3.69
CA ASP A 173 -0.51 -19.04 2.49
C ASP A 173 0.79 -18.26 2.66
N VAL A 174 0.70 -17.04 3.22
CA VAL A 174 1.87 -16.19 3.45
C VAL A 174 2.74 -16.78 4.56
N LEU A 175 2.14 -17.29 5.63
CA LEU A 175 2.90 -17.96 6.70
C LEU A 175 3.67 -19.16 6.14
N SER A 176 3.01 -20.04 5.39
CA SER A 176 3.65 -21.19 4.74
C SER A 176 4.77 -20.76 3.79
N ALA A 177 4.53 -19.75 2.95
CA ALA A 177 5.57 -19.22 2.05
C ALA A 177 6.77 -18.64 2.83
N THR A 178 6.53 -18.01 3.98
CA THR A 178 7.62 -17.51 4.83
C THR A 178 8.41 -18.64 5.50
N GLU A 179 7.75 -19.73 5.91
CA GLU A 179 8.40 -20.91 6.48
C GLU A 179 9.22 -21.66 5.43
N GLU A 180 8.67 -21.90 4.24
CA GLU A 180 9.39 -22.51 3.12
C GLU A 180 10.64 -21.71 2.75
N LYS A 181 10.51 -20.38 2.69
CA LYS A 181 11.65 -19.50 2.47
C LYS A 181 12.69 -19.62 3.57
N GLN A 182 12.29 -19.64 4.85
CA GLN A 182 13.23 -19.83 5.96
C GLN A 182 13.94 -21.19 5.87
N ILE A 183 13.24 -22.26 5.52
CA ILE A 183 13.83 -23.59 5.30
C ILE A 183 14.85 -23.55 4.16
N ALA A 184 14.50 -22.92 3.03
CA ALA A 184 15.41 -22.76 1.90
C ALA A 184 16.63 -21.88 2.24
N ASP A 185 16.44 -20.79 3.00
CA ASP A 185 17.50 -19.91 3.48
C ASP A 185 18.42 -20.65 4.48
N MET A 186 17.88 -21.54 5.33
CA MET A 186 18.68 -22.41 6.19
C MET A 186 19.45 -23.47 5.38
N MET A 187 18.83 -24.08 4.37
CA MET A 187 19.48 -25.06 3.49
C MET A 187 20.61 -24.43 2.65
N THR A 188 20.40 -23.21 2.15
CA THR A 188 21.39 -22.48 1.35
C THR A 188 22.45 -21.81 2.23
N GLY A 189 22.08 -21.38 3.44
CA GLY A 189 22.97 -20.81 4.47
C GLY A 189 23.88 -21.83 5.14
N LEU A 190 23.57 -23.13 5.09
CA LEU A 190 24.47 -24.22 5.46
C LEU A 190 25.39 -24.66 4.30
N SER A 191 25.10 -24.26 3.07
CA SER A 191 25.83 -24.72 1.88
C SER A 191 26.89 -23.73 1.35
N ASN A 192 27.01 -22.53 1.92
CA ASN A 192 28.04 -21.53 1.55
C ASN A 192 28.89 -21.08 2.76
N ASP A 193 29.56 -22.05 3.38
CA ASP A 193 31.02 -22.05 3.54
C ASP A 193 31.73 -20.77 4.05
N ARG A 194 31.33 -20.22 5.21
CA ARG A 194 32.23 -19.35 6.01
C ARG A 194 33.55 -20.06 6.36
N THR A 195 33.52 -21.39 6.47
CA THR A 195 34.69 -22.23 6.69
C THR A 195 35.71 -22.16 5.55
N SER A 196 35.29 -22.07 4.28
CA SER A 196 36.22 -21.98 3.15
C SER A 196 36.95 -20.64 3.08
N GLU A 197 36.28 -19.54 3.41
CA GLU A 197 36.90 -18.22 3.42
C GLU A 197 37.86 -18.07 4.61
N GLU A 198 37.46 -18.54 5.80
CA GLU A 198 38.33 -18.61 6.99
C GLU A 198 39.52 -19.55 6.79
N LEU A 199 39.33 -20.71 6.13
CA LEU A 199 40.44 -21.62 5.78
C LEU A 199 41.39 -21.00 4.75
N ARG A 200 40.89 -20.18 3.81
CA ARG A 200 41.73 -19.45 2.86
C ARG A 200 42.59 -18.42 3.58
N GLU A 201 42.00 -17.65 4.49
CA GLU A 201 42.73 -16.68 5.32
C GLU A 201 43.76 -17.35 6.23
N LEU A 202 43.43 -18.47 6.86
CA LEU A 202 44.38 -19.25 7.67
C LEU A 202 45.56 -19.79 6.82
N ARG A 203 45.31 -20.23 5.58
CA ARG A 203 46.37 -20.66 4.66
C ARG A 203 47.27 -19.51 4.23
N GLU A 204 46.70 -18.34 3.95
CA GLU A 204 47.44 -17.14 3.57
C GLU A 204 48.28 -16.60 4.74
N MET A 205 47.74 -16.64 5.95
CA MET A 205 48.45 -16.29 7.18
C MET A 205 49.62 -17.25 7.46
N ARG A 206 49.44 -18.56 7.22
CA ARG A 206 50.52 -19.56 7.28
C ARG A 206 51.62 -19.28 6.27
N GLN A 207 51.27 -18.92 5.03
CA GLN A 207 52.25 -18.58 4.00
C GLN A 207 53.02 -17.31 4.37
N LYS A 208 52.35 -16.27 4.86
CA LYS A 208 53.00 -15.05 5.36
C LYS A 208 53.94 -15.32 6.53
N ALA A 209 53.55 -16.15 7.50
CA ALA A 209 54.41 -16.52 8.62
C ALA A 209 55.64 -17.33 8.17
N SER A 210 55.47 -18.26 7.23
CA SER A 210 56.59 -19.01 6.64
C SER A 210 57.53 -18.12 5.82
N ALA A 211 56.99 -17.12 5.10
CA ALA A 211 57.79 -16.16 4.35
C ALA A 211 58.54 -15.22 5.30
N GLY A 212 57.89 -14.74 6.35
CA GLY A 212 58.51 -13.96 7.42
C GLY A 212 59.64 -14.71 8.11
N ALA A 213 59.47 -16.01 8.41
CA ALA A 213 60.54 -16.83 8.99
C ALA A 213 61.72 -17.07 8.03
N ARG A 214 61.49 -17.09 6.71
CA ARG A 214 62.58 -17.14 5.71
C ARG A 214 63.30 -15.81 5.61
N ILE A 215 62.56 -14.70 5.56
CA ILE A 215 63.13 -13.34 5.56
C ILE A 215 63.92 -13.10 6.84
N SER A 216 63.42 -13.49 8.02
CA SER A 216 64.18 -13.38 9.28
C SER A 216 65.44 -14.26 9.31
N ARG A 217 65.44 -15.40 8.61
CA ARG A 217 66.63 -16.26 8.45
C ARG A 217 67.64 -15.67 7.47
N GLU A 218 67.17 -14.98 6.44
CA GLU A 218 68.00 -14.21 5.51
C GLU A 218 68.55 -12.94 6.18
N LEU A 219 67.76 -12.25 6.99
CA LEU A 219 68.16 -11.05 7.74
C LEU A 219 69.20 -11.38 8.82
N ALA A 220 69.01 -12.48 9.57
CA ALA A 220 69.99 -12.98 10.52
C ALA A 220 71.28 -13.47 9.84
N GLY A 221 71.23 -13.80 8.54
CA GLY A 221 72.40 -14.11 7.72
C GLY A 221 73.08 -12.88 7.11
N MET A 222 72.46 -11.71 7.15
CA MET A 222 73.03 -10.45 6.65
C MET A 222 73.82 -9.69 7.72
N ASP A 223 73.54 -9.86 9.01
CA ASP A 223 74.28 -9.15 10.08
C ASP A 223 75.71 -9.66 10.31
N THR A 224 75.99 -10.95 10.09
CA THR A 224 77.36 -11.48 10.25
C THR A 224 78.30 -11.10 9.11
N LYS A 225 77.78 -10.92 7.89
CA LYS A 225 78.57 -10.50 6.72
C LYS A 225 78.79 -8.99 6.62
N ARG A 226 77.89 -8.20 7.21
CA ARG A 226 77.99 -6.73 7.24
C ARG A 226 78.94 -6.24 8.32
N ALA A 227 79.01 -6.94 9.46
CA ALA A 227 79.97 -6.65 10.51
C ALA A 227 81.44 -6.88 10.09
N GLU A 228 81.76 -7.88 9.27
CA GLU A 228 83.12 -8.07 8.74
C GLU A 228 83.52 -7.03 7.67
N ALA A 229 82.54 -6.51 6.92
CA ALA A 229 82.78 -5.47 5.92
C ALA A 229 83.07 -4.10 6.56
N GLU A 230 82.40 -3.75 7.67
CA GLU A 230 82.63 -2.49 8.39
C GLU A 230 84.00 -2.41 9.09
N PHE A 231 84.64 -3.53 9.46
CA PHE A 231 86.00 -3.53 10.02
C PHE A 231 87.12 -3.43 8.98
N LEU A 232 86.87 -3.80 7.72
CA LEU A 232 87.84 -3.64 6.62
C LEU A 232 87.79 -2.23 6.01
N GLU A 233 86.64 -1.56 6.09
CA GLU A 233 86.43 -0.22 5.52
C GLU A 233 86.99 0.92 6.40
N TYR A 234 87.22 0.69 7.70
CA TYR A 234 87.81 1.67 8.62
C TYR A 234 89.36 1.76 8.56
N ALA A 235 90.01 0.99 7.69
CA ALA A 235 91.46 1.03 7.48
C ALA A 235 91.87 1.70 6.15
N GLN A 236 90.92 2.05 5.28
CA GLN A 236 91.22 2.58 3.94
C GLN A 236 90.23 3.69 3.54
N SER A 237 90.59 4.94 3.91
CA SER A 237 90.06 6.26 3.50
C SER A 237 89.84 7.10 4.76
N SER A 238 90.41 8.28 4.98
CA SER A 238 90.84 9.34 4.08
C SER A 238 91.68 10.32 4.89
N GLU A 239 92.84 10.74 4.38
CA GLU A 239 93.37 12.10 4.58
C GLU A 239 94.39 12.41 3.46
N ALA A 240 93.87 13.00 2.38
CA ALA A 240 94.54 14.01 1.56
C ALA A 240 94.07 15.37 2.16
N ASP A 241 94.84 16.45 2.23
CA ASP A 241 95.80 17.04 1.30
C ASP A 241 96.88 17.83 2.10
N ASP A 242 98.02 18.13 1.47
CA ASP A 242 98.29 19.53 1.10
C ASP A 242 99.64 19.69 0.38
N GLU A 243 99.55 20.51 -0.67
CA GLU A 243 100.61 21.07 -1.48
C GLU A 243 101.67 21.78 -0.61
N PHE A 244 102.72 21.06 -0.25
CA PHE A 244 103.96 21.65 0.26
C PHE A 244 105.15 21.07 -0.51
N ASP A 245 105.57 21.76 -1.56
CA ASP A 245 106.96 21.73 -1.99
C ASP A 245 107.39 20.44 -2.73
N ALA A 246 107.03 20.21 -4.00
CA ALA A 246 107.43 21.03 -5.16
C ALA A 246 108.86 21.65 -5.14
N LEU A 247 109.69 21.41 -4.12
CA LEU A 247 110.88 22.26 -3.89
C LEU A 247 112.17 21.53 -3.51
N ILE A 248 112.24 20.19 -3.53
CA ILE A 248 113.52 19.47 -3.35
C ILE A 248 113.70 18.37 -4.39
N GLY A 249 113.63 18.77 -5.67
CA GLY A 249 113.93 17.90 -6.79
C GLY A 249 115.30 17.24 -6.66
N LEU A 250 115.30 15.90 -6.69
CA LEU A 250 116.49 15.10 -6.94
C LEU A 250 116.11 13.85 -7.73
N SER A 251 116.80 13.77 -8.85
CA SER A 251 116.74 12.84 -9.97
C SER A 251 117.11 11.39 -9.65
N ASN A 252 116.68 10.54 -10.60
CA ASN A 252 117.18 9.21 -11.00
C ASN A 252 116.33 8.06 -10.47
N LYS A 253 115.84 7.11 -11.29
CA LYS A 253 116.33 6.69 -12.61
C LYS A 253 115.27 5.80 -13.28
N GLU A 254 115.17 5.94 -14.60
CA GLU A 254 115.05 4.90 -15.64
C GLU A 254 113.96 3.82 -15.46
N ALA A 255 112.91 3.84 -16.30
CA ALA A 255 112.84 3.20 -17.63
C ALA A 255 112.30 1.76 -17.50
N ALA A 256 111.45 1.20 -18.35
CA ALA A 256 110.80 1.55 -19.62
C ALA A 256 109.48 0.73 -19.61
N GLU A 257 108.31 1.23 -20.01
CA GLU A 257 107.85 1.33 -21.41
C GLU A 257 108.07 0.05 -22.27
N PRO A 258 107.23 -0.22 -23.29
CA PRO A 258 105.83 0.17 -23.54
C PRO A 258 105.08 -1.10 -24.08
N ALA A 259 103.97 -1.13 -24.81
CA ALA A 259 103.15 -0.22 -25.58
C ALA A 259 101.90 -1.05 -25.97
N GLN A 260 100.69 -0.49 -25.97
CA GLN A 260 99.98 -0.02 -27.19
C GLN A 260 99.57 -1.18 -28.14
N GLN A 261 98.37 -1.25 -28.69
CA GLN A 261 97.44 -0.22 -29.20
C GLN A 261 96.11 -0.96 -29.45
N ASP A 262 94.98 -0.45 -28.97
CA ASP A 262 94.09 0.54 -29.61
C ASP A 262 93.05 -0.02 -30.58
N THR A 263 92.02 0.82 -30.73
CA THR A 263 90.95 0.85 -31.73
C THR A 263 89.71 0.01 -31.36
N GLN A 264 88.58 0.57 -30.87
CA GLN A 264 87.75 1.71 -31.32
C GLN A 264 87.47 1.62 -32.84
N ILE A 265 86.25 1.69 -33.39
CA ILE A 265 84.89 2.10 -33.00
C ILE A 265 83.96 1.57 -34.13
N PRO A 266 82.62 1.50 -33.93
CA PRO A 266 81.66 0.83 -34.80
C PRO A 266 81.04 1.78 -35.85
N GLU A 267 80.32 1.22 -36.83
CA GLU A 267 78.92 1.56 -37.20
C GLU A 267 78.55 1.07 -38.62
N ALA A 268 77.24 0.79 -38.76
CA ALA A 268 76.39 0.83 -39.96
C ALA A 268 76.57 -0.24 -41.07
#